data_AF-A0A6P8J8X5-F1
#
_entry.id   AF-A0A6P8J8X5-F1
#
_cell.length_a   1.000
_cell.length_b   1.000
_cell.length_c   1.000
_cell.angle_alpha   90.00
_cell.angle_beta   90.00
_cell.angle_gamma   90.00
#
_symmetry.space_group_name_H-M   'P 1'
#
loop_
_entity.id
_entity.type
_entity.pdbx_description
1 polymer ?
#
loop_
_entity_poly.entity_id
_entity_poly.type
_entity_poly.pdbx_seq_one_letter_code
_entity_poly.pdbx_strand_id
1 'polypeptide(L)'
;MNFWTPELKQNVSLVKGRYPPHFINLWEKYDNEKGSENDHPELFGDNQLFAVLELKFAGSDMANFKFLNSEQSYYALKQIILALAVGEEEYQFEHRDLHLGNILIEYTNKKHVICTFKNSKLTVLSKGVNVTIIDYTLSRITINDCCYFNDLSRDEELFQATGDYQYDVYRMMRNEVKNNWSSFSPKTNIIWLSYVIVKVLDSVKYKSINTKVHRMYINKIKELQNIIMTFESASQCANYLFNLN
;
A
#
# COMPACT_ATOMS: atom_id res chain seq x y z
N MET A 1 0.71 3.83 16.80
CA MET A 1 0.02 3.10 15.73
C MET A 1 0.78 1.80 15.57
N ASN A 2 0.35 0.79 16.31
CA ASN A 2 0.69 -0.56 15.90
C ASN A 2 0.01 -0.74 14.55
N PHE A 3 0.77 -0.94 13.48
CA PHE A 3 0.22 -1.20 12.15
C PHE A 3 -0.61 -2.50 12.11
N TRP A 4 -0.58 -3.29 13.19
CA TRP A 4 -1.10 -4.65 13.28
C TRP A 4 -1.82 -4.99 14.61
N THR A 5 -2.27 -4.03 15.44
CA THR A 5 -3.12 -4.39 16.61
C THR A 5 -4.62 -4.20 16.39
N PRO A 6 -5.47 -5.06 16.99
CA PRO A 6 -6.89 -5.22 16.67
C PRO A 6 -7.80 -4.22 17.40
N GLU A 7 -7.32 -3.01 17.70
CA GLU A 7 -8.20 -1.98 18.30
C GLU A 7 -9.20 -1.40 17.29
N LEU A 8 -9.04 -1.71 16.01
CA LEU A 8 -10.10 -1.54 15.02
C LEU A 8 -10.95 -2.81 15.05
N LYS A 9 -12.13 -2.75 15.68
CA LYS A 9 -13.22 -3.71 15.42
C LYS A 9 -13.55 -3.61 13.93
N GLN A 10 -12.89 -4.43 13.11
CA GLN A 10 -13.26 -4.60 11.72
C GLN A 10 -14.39 -5.62 11.70
N ASN A 11 -15.59 -5.18 11.31
CA ASN A 11 -16.72 -6.09 11.16
C ASN A 11 -16.60 -6.72 9.77
N VAL A 12 -16.50 -8.05 9.73
CA VAL A 12 -16.61 -8.82 8.49
C VAL A 12 -17.94 -9.56 8.54
N SER A 13 -18.77 -9.36 7.52
CA SER A 13 -20.10 -9.98 7.43
C SER A 13 -20.30 -10.63 6.07
N LEU A 14 -20.89 -11.81 6.06
CA LEU A 14 -21.45 -12.42 4.86
C LEU A 14 -22.92 -12.03 4.79
N VAL A 15 -23.30 -11.25 3.78
CA VAL A 15 -24.68 -10.80 3.57
C VAL A 15 -25.26 -11.44 2.32
N LYS A 16 -26.58 -11.59 2.30
CA LYS A 16 -27.33 -12.17 1.18
C LYS A 16 -28.42 -11.21 0.74
N GLY A 17 -28.56 -10.97 -0.56
CA GLY A 17 -29.63 -10.14 -1.12
C GLY A 17 -29.20 -9.36 -2.35
N ARG A 18 -30.06 -8.44 -2.80
CA ARG A 18 -29.72 -7.44 -3.82
C ARG A 18 -28.89 -6.31 -3.23
N TYR A 19 -28.28 -5.51 -4.10
CA TYR A 19 -27.77 -4.21 -3.69
C TYR A 19 -28.91 -3.33 -3.11
N PRO A 20 -28.71 -2.68 -1.96
CA PRO A 20 -29.70 -1.76 -1.42
C PRO A 20 -29.97 -0.60 -2.39
N PRO A 21 -31.23 -0.15 -2.58
CA PRO A 21 -31.56 0.92 -3.52
C PRO A 21 -30.76 2.22 -3.29
N HIS A 22 -30.48 2.54 -2.02
CA HIS A 22 -29.62 3.67 -1.67
C HIS A 22 -28.20 3.55 -2.24
N PHE A 23 -27.60 2.35 -2.26
CA PHE A 23 -26.26 2.13 -2.80
C PHE A 23 -26.26 2.18 -4.33
N ILE A 24 -27.34 1.73 -4.98
CA ILE A 24 -27.53 1.91 -6.43
C ILE A 24 -27.49 3.40 -6.77
N ASN A 25 -28.30 4.22 -6.10
CA ASN A 25 -28.32 5.67 -6.35
C ASN A 25 -26.95 6.34 -6.12
N LEU A 26 -26.18 5.88 -5.13
CA LEU A 26 -24.82 6.38 -4.89
C LEU A 26 -23.85 5.95 -6.01
N TRP A 27 -23.97 4.71 -6.49
CA TRP A 27 -23.18 4.20 -7.60
C TRP A 27 -23.49 4.98 -8.89
N GLU A 28 -24.77 5.17 -9.23
CA GLU A 28 -25.19 5.93 -10.41
C GLU A 28 -24.71 7.38 -10.35
N LYS A 29 -24.80 8.01 -9.17
CA LYS A 29 -24.27 9.36 -8.98
C LYS A 29 -22.76 9.40 -9.24
N TYR A 30 -22.02 8.43 -8.73
CA TYR A 30 -20.58 8.34 -8.95
C TYR A 30 -20.26 8.13 -10.43
N ASP A 31 -20.93 7.18 -11.09
CA ASP A 31 -20.74 6.86 -12.51
C ASP A 31 -21.04 8.08 -13.41
N ASN A 32 -22.12 8.80 -13.15
CA ASN A 32 -22.44 10.03 -13.87
C ASN A 32 -21.38 11.15 -13.69
N GLU A 33 -20.74 11.23 -12.52
CA GLU A 33 -19.75 12.27 -12.20
C GLU A 33 -18.32 11.91 -12.63
N LYS A 34 -17.97 10.63 -12.63
CA LYS A 34 -16.58 10.13 -12.76
C LYS A 34 -16.39 9.07 -13.84
N GLY A 35 -17.45 8.41 -14.27
CA GLY A 35 -17.40 7.14 -14.99
C GLY A 35 -17.02 5.98 -14.07
N SER A 36 -17.54 4.81 -14.39
CA SER A 36 -17.23 3.52 -13.77
C SER A 36 -16.96 2.49 -14.86
N GLU A 37 -15.90 1.71 -14.69
CA GLU A 37 -15.62 0.54 -15.53
C GLU A 37 -16.38 -0.71 -15.05
N ASN A 38 -16.98 -0.65 -13.85
CA ASN A 38 -17.76 -1.75 -13.29
C ASN A 38 -19.16 -1.83 -13.90
N ASP A 39 -19.70 -3.05 -14.00
CA ASP A 39 -21.10 -3.27 -14.34
C ASP A 39 -22.06 -2.69 -13.29
N HIS A 40 -23.26 -2.31 -13.74
CA HIS A 40 -24.29 -1.74 -12.87
C HIS A 40 -24.73 -2.75 -11.79
N PRO A 41 -24.67 -2.43 -10.48
CA PRO A 41 -24.87 -3.39 -9.39
C PRO A 41 -26.29 -3.97 -9.27
N GLU A 42 -27.27 -3.48 -10.05
CA GLU A 42 -28.60 -4.10 -10.15
C GLU A 42 -28.61 -5.49 -10.80
N LEU A 43 -27.51 -5.91 -11.43
CA LEU A 43 -27.39 -7.25 -12.01
C LEU A 43 -27.52 -8.38 -10.97
N PHE A 44 -27.30 -8.08 -9.68
CA PHE A 44 -27.35 -9.07 -8.60
C PHE A 44 -28.77 -9.29 -8.05
N GLY A 45 -29.22 -10.55 -8.05
CA GLY A 45 -30.53 -10.97 -7.51
C GLY A 45 -30.55 -11.28 -6.02
N ASP A 46 -31.71 -11.67 -5.49
CA ASP A 46 -31.98 -11.87 -4.05
C ASP A 46 -31.16 -12.98 -3.39
N ASN A 47 -30.51 -13.85 -4.19
CA ASN A 47 -29.70 -14.95 -3.70
C ASN A 47 -28.19 -14.68 -3.73
N GLN A 48 -27.75 -13.53 -4.23
CA GLN A 48 -26.33 -13.17 -4.26
C GLN A 48 -25.77 -13.07 -2.85
N LEU A 49 -24.55 -13.60 -2.66
CA LEU A 49 -23.78 -13.46 -1.43
C LEU A 49 -22.68 -12.41 -1.63
N PHE A 50 -22.49 -11.56 -0.63
CA PHE A 50 -21.42 -10.56 -0.59
C PHE A 50 -20.64 -10.67 0.72
N ALA A 51 -19.32 -10.58 0.63
CA ALA A 51 -18.47 -10.30 1.79
C ALA A 51 -18.40 -8.78 1.98
N VAL A 52 -18.78 -8.29 3.16
CA VAL A 52 -18.73 -6.88 3.52
C VAL A 52 -17.68 -6.70 4.60
N LEU A 53 -16.66 -5.89 4.31
CA LEU A 53 -15.59 -5.53 5.23
C LEU A 53 -15.78 -4.07 5.65
N GLU A 54 -16.12 -3.85 6.92
CA GLU A 54 -16.23 -2.50 7.49
C GLU A 54 -14.85 -2.05 7.97
N LEU A 55 -14.28 -1.06 7.28
CA LEU A 55 -12.95 -0.55 7.52
C LEU A 55 -12.99 0.92 7.98
N LYS A 56 -12.00 1.33 8.76
CA LYS A 56 -11.81 2.74 9.10
C LYS A 56 -11.51 3.52 7.83
N PHE A 57 -12.20 4.64 7.63
CA PHE A 57 -11.79 5.63 6.64
C PHE A 57 -10.36 6.13 6.92
N ALA A 58 -9.47 6.02 5.94
CA ALA A 58 -8.04 6.34 6.07
C ALA A 58 -7.57 7.41 5.06
N GLY A 59 -8.50 8.25 4.59
CA GLY A 59 -8.19 9.35 3.69
C GLY A 59 -8.32 8.96 2.21
N SER A 60 -7.49 9.57 1.38
CA SER A 60 -7.49 9.37 -0.08
C SER A 60 -6.26 8.58 -0.52
N ASP A 61 -6.36 7.87 -1.64
CA ASP A 61 -5.21 7.20 -2.24
C ASP A 61 -4.09 8.19 -2.59
N MET A 62 -2.84 7.68 -2.62
CA MET A 62 -1.66 8.51 -2.83
C MET A 62 -1.62 9.16 -4.22
N ALA A 63 -2.23 8.54 -5.24
CA ALA A 63 -2.27 9.10 -6.60
C ALA A 63 -3.11 10.39 -6.64
N ASN A 64 -4.17 10.46 -5.84
CA ASN A 64 -5.04 11.62 -5.74
C ASN A 64 -4.67 12.58 -4.61
N PHE A 65 -3.89 12.16 -3.62
CA PHE A 65 -3.46 12.99 -2.51
C PHE A 65 -2.55 14.15 -2.94
N LYS A 66 -2.73 15.32 -2.32
CA LYS A 66 -1.93 16.53 -2.60
C LYS A 66 -1.04 16.88 -1.41
N PHE A 67 0.22 16.44 -1.47
CA PHE A 67 1.23 16.75 -0.47
C PHE A 67 1.52 18.25 -0.38
N LEU A 68 1.86 18.72 0.82
CA LEU A 68 2.32 20.10 1.03
C LEU A 68 3.65 20.34 0.30
N ASN A 69 4.63 19.49 0.55
CA ASN A 69 5.96 19.49 -0.06
C ASN A 69 6.57 18.07 0.04
N SER A 70 7.80 17.88 -0.44
CA SER A 70 8.43 16.55 -0.46
C SER A 70 8.95 16.08 0.90
N GLU A 71 9.00 16.94 1.92
CA GLU A 71 9.23 16.47 3.29
C GLU A 71 8.07 15.55 3.70
N GLN A 72 6.84 15.96 3.40
CA GLN A 72 5.66 15.18 3.75
C GLN A 72 5.63 13.82 3.04
N SER A 73 5.95 13.78 1.74
CA SER A 73 6.02 12.51 1.00
C SER A 73 7.20 11.63 1.43
N TYR A 74 8.35 12.22 1.76
CA TYR A 74 9.50 11.48 2.32
C TYR A 74 9.14 10.81 3.66
N TYR A 75 8.44 11.51 4.55
CA TYR A 75 8.00 10.90 5.81
C TYR A 75 6.84 9.92 5.62
N ALA A 76 6.02 10.05 4.57
CA ALA A 76 5.07 9.02 4.17
C ALA A 76 5.80 7.74 3.69
N LEU A 77 6.82 7.86 2.84
CA LEU A 77 7.69 6.74 2.43
C LEU A 77 8.30 6.03 3.64
N LYS A 78 8.79 6.77 4.64
CA LYS A 78 9.31 6.19 5.88
C LYS A 78 8.26 5.40 6.66
N GLN A 79 6.99 5.84 6.67
CA GLN A 79 5.90 5.10 7.28
C GLN A 79 5.57 3.81 6.50
N ILE A 80 5.56 3.85 5.16
CA ILE A 80 5.34 2.68 4.30
C ILE A 80 6.41 1.61 4.54
N ILE A 81 7.68 2.01 4.49
CA ILE A 81 8.82 1.11 4.68
C ILE A 81 8.74 0.43 6.05
N LEU A 82 8.40 1.19 7.11
CA LEU A 82 8.22 0.60 8.43
C LEU A 82 7.02 -0.34 8.53
N ALA A 83 5.88 0.00 7.92
CA ALA A 83 4.71 -0.86 7.95
C ALA A 83 5.00 -2.23 7.29
N LEU A 84 5.68 -2.21 6.14
CA LEU A 84 6.15 -3.42 5.45
C LEU A 84 7.19 -4.17 6.29
N ALA A 85 8.19 -3.46 6.83
CA ALA A 85 9.23 -4.06 7.67
C ALA A 85 8.65 -4.78 8.89
N VAL A 86 7.65 -4.20 9.57
CA VAL A 86 6.96 -4.86 10.69
C VAL A 86 6.20 -6.09 10.19
N GLY A 87 5.48 -5.99 9.06
CA GLY A 87 4.79 -7.15 8.49
C GLY A 87 5.74 -8.29 8.11
N GLU A 88 6.92 -7.97 7.56
CA GLU A 88 7.95 -8.94 7.21
C GLU A 88 8.44 -9.71 8.45
N GLU A 89 8.78 -8.98 9.53
CA GLU A 89 9.33 -9.59 10.75
C GLU A 89 8.29 -10.41 11.53
N GLU A 90 7.04 -9.92 11.61
CA GLU A 90 6.01 -10.57 12.42
C GLU A 90 5.29 -11.69 11.66
N TYR A 91 5.14 -11.57 10.34
CA TYR A 91 4.23 -12.43 9.57
C TYR A 91 4.79 -12.88 8.21
N GLN A 92 6.08 -12.65 7.92
CA GLN A 92 6.64 -12.92 6.59
C GLN A 92 5.78 -12.28 5.48
N PHE A 93 5.31 -11.07 5.73
CA PHE A 93 4.35 -10.39 4.88
C PHE A 93 5.00 -9.87 3.59
N GLU A 94 4.32 -10.07 2.47
CA GLU A 94 4.58 -9.44 1.19
C GLU A 94 3.28 -8.84 0.66
N HIS A 95 3.28 -7.54 0.31
CA HIS A 95 2.06 -6.90 -0.20
C HIS A 95 1.70 -7.39 -1.59
N ARG A 96 2.70 -7.48 -2.47
CA ARG A 96 2.63 -7.92 -3.88
C ARG A 96 1.73 -7.11 -4.82
N ASP A 97 1.04 -6.09 -4.32
CA ASP A 97 0.32 -5.13 -5.18
C ASP A 97 0.31 -3.68 -4.68
N LEU A 98 1.47 -3.15 -4.27
CA LEU A 98 1.54 -1.85 -3.58
C LEU A 98 1.60 -0.65 -4.55
N HIS A 99 0.64 -0.57 -5.48
CA HIS A 99 0.51 0.60 -6.34
C HIS A 99 -0.05 1.81 -5.57
N LEU A 100 0.00 3.02 -6.16
CA LEU A 100 -0.42 4.25 -5.46
C LEU A 100 -1.88 4.25 -4.98
N GLY A 101 -2.76 3.51 -5.67
CA GLY A 101 -4.14 3.27 -5.25
C GLY A 101 -4.28 2.55 -3.90
N ASN A 102 -3.30 1.72 -3.53
CA ASN A 102 -3.31 0.87 -2.34
C ASN A 102 -2.59 1.49 -1.14
N ILE A 103 -2.24 2.77 -1.26
CA ILE A 103 -1.63 3.56 -0.19
C ILE A 103 -2.53 4.76 0.11
N LEU A 104 -3.25 4.69 1.23
CA LEU A 104 -4.12 5.77 1.68
C LEU A 104 -3.36 6.76 2.58
N ILE A 105 -3.65 8.04 2.40
CA ILE A 105 -3.06 9.15 3.13
C ILE A 105 -4.15 9.99 3.81
N GLU A 106 -4.09 10.06 5.13
CA GLU A 106 -4.96 10.88 5.98
C GLU A 106 -4.17 12.07 6.57
N TYR A 107 -4.74 13.27 6.58
CA TYR A 107 -4.17 14.38 7.33
C TYR A 107 -4.27 14.14 8.83
N THR A 108 -3.23 14.47 9.58
CA THR A 108 -3.23 14.27 11.04
C THR A 108 -2.59 15.43 11.80
N ASN A 109 -3.14 15.74 12.97
CA ASN A 109 -2.56 16.68 13.93
C ASN A 109 -1.55 16.02 14.87
N LYS A 110 -1.46 14.68 14.86
CA LYS A 110 -0.47 13.94 15.65
C LYS A 110 0.92 14.23 15.10
N LYS A 111 1.84 14.73 15.93
CA LYS A 111 3.21 15.05 15.51
C LYS A 111 4.04 13.81 15.15
N HIS A 112 3.70 12.68 15.75
CA HIS A 112 4.46 11.44 15.62
C HIS A 112 3.56 10.25 15.31
N VAL A 113 4.09 9.34 14.51
CA VAL A 113 3.62 7.96 14.34
C VAL A 113 4.57 7.07 15.12
N ILE A 114 4.02 6.19 15.94
CA ILE A 114 4.78 5.29 16.83
C ILE A 114 4.52 3.87 16.38
N CYS A 115 5.55 3.06 16.17
CA CYS A 115 5.43 1.62 15.94
C CYS A 115 6.45 0.84 16.77
N THR A 116 6.22 -0.47 16.91
CA THR A 116 7.19 -1.40 17.47
C THR A 116 7.77 -2.20 16.31
N PHE A 117 9.10 -2.26 16.23
CA PHE A 117 9.83 -3.01 15.21
C PHE A 117 11.01 -3.71 15.88
N LYS A 118 11.13 -5.04 15.74
CA LYS A 118 12.15 -5.85 16.42
C LYS A 118 12.23 -5.56 17.93
N ASN A 119 11.07 -5.54 18.60
CA ASN A 119 10.92 -5.19 20.01
C ASN A 119 11.37 -3.78 20.42
N SER A 120 11.74 -2.93 19.46
CA SER A 120 12.14 -1.54 19.68
C SER A 120 11.01 -0.59 19.32
N LYS A 121 10.71 0.34 20.23
CA LYS A 121 9.70 1.37 19.99
C LYS A 121 10.30 2.51 19.16
N LEU A 122 9.84 2.66 17.93
CA LEU A 122 10.26 3.71 17.01
C LEU A 122 9.25 4.86 17.02
N THR A 123 9.78 6.08 16.91
CA THR A 123 8.97 7.31 16.79
C THR A 123 9.37 8.03 15.52
N VAL A 124 8.42 8.16 14.59
CA VAL A 124 8.60 8.82 13.29
C VAL A 124 7.78 10.09 13.25
N LEU A 125 8.33 11.18 12.72
CA LEU A 125 7.55 12.39 12.51
C LEU A 125 6.46 12.13 11.45
N SER A 126 5.22 12.50 11.74
CA SER A 126 4.11 12.34 10.78
C SER A 126 4.20 13.34 9.63
N LYS A 127 4.77 14.52 9.90
CA LYS A 127 4.71 15.69 9.01
C LYS A 127 3.30 16.00 8.53
N GLY A 128 2.32 15.78 9.41
CA GLY A 128 0.92 16.07 9.17
C GLY A 128 0.19 15.02 8.35
N VAL A 129 0.79 13.85 8.08
CA VAL A 129 0.14 12.73 7.39
C VAL A 129 0.29 11.41 8.13
N ASN A 130 -0.74 10.57 8.00
CA ASN A 130 -0.74 9.18 8.42
C ASN A 130 -0.98 8.28 7.21
N VAL A 131 -0.15 7.24 7.06
CA VAL A 131 -0.25 6.27 5.97
C VAL A 131 -1.04 5.04 6.42
N THR A 132 -1.85 4.48 5.52
CA THR A 132 -2.47 3.15 5.66
C THR A 132 -2.28 2.37 4.36
N ILE A 133 -1.78 1.15 4.44
CA ILE A 133 -1.67 0.22 3.30
C ILE A 133 -2.94 -0.63 3.27
N ILE A 134 -3.55 -0.77 2.09
CA ILE A 134 -4.81 -1.51 1.89
C ILE A 134 -4.69 -2.48 0.71
N ASP A 135 -5.74 -3.27 0.51
CA ASP A 135 -5.88 -4.24 -0.59
C ASP A 135 -4.81 -5.33 -0.58
N TYR A 136 -5.14 -6.42 0.11
CA TYR A 136 -4.26 -7.56 0.29
C TYR A 136 -4.58 -8.71 -0.68
N THR A 137 -5.29 -8.42 -1.78
CA THR A 137 -5.79 -9.45 -2.71
C THR A 137 -4.66 -10.31 -3.27
N LEU A 138 -3.49 -9.73 -3.56
CA LEU A 138 -2.32 -10.46 -4.07
C LEU A 138 -1.29 -10.81 -3.00
N SER A 139 -1.52 -10.41 -1.75
CA SER A 139 -0.52 -10.52 -0.68
C SER A 139 -0.19 -11.96 -0.30
N ARG A 140 0.94 -12.11 0.41
CA ARG A 140 1.36 -13.36 1.03
C ARG A 140 1.70 -13.11 2.50
N ILE A 141 1.24 -13.99 3.38
CA ILE A 141 1.43 -13.87 4.83
C ILE A 141 1.48 -15.25 5.48
N THR A 142 2.25 -15.38 6.57
CA THR A 142 2.28 -16.57 7.42
C THR A 142 1.63 -16.24 8.77
N ILE A 143 0.57 -16.96 9.14
CA ILE A 143 -0.10 -16.84 10.45
C ILE A 143 -0.23 -18.24 11.03
N ASN A 144 0.25 -18.44 12.27
CA ASN A 144 0.22 -19.76 12.94
C ASN A 144 0.79 -20.88 12.06
N ASP A 145 1.96 -20.63 11.46
CA ASP A 145 2.66 -21.53 10.53
C ASP A 145 1.89 -21.90 9.24
N CYS A 146 0.73 -21.27 9.00
CA CYS A 146 -0.05 -21.42 7.78
C CYS A 146 0.24 -20.27 6.81
N CYS A 147 0.65 -20.61 5.58
CA CYS A 147 0.88 -19.64 4.50
C CYS A 147 -0.43 -19.36 3.76
N TYR A 148 -0.85 -18.10 3.77
CA TYR A 148 -1.96 -17.57 2.99
C TYR A 148 -1.39 -16.69 1.89
N PHE A 149 -1.73 -17.00 0.64
CA PHE A 149 -1.25 -16.25 -0.52
C PHE A 149 -2.22 -16.42 -1.69
N ASN A 150 -2.19 -15.46 -2.63
CA ASN A 150 -2.83 -15.65 -3.92
C ASN A 150 -1.86 -16.30 -4.92
N ASP A 151 -2.28 -17.37 -5.59
CA ASP A 151 -1.45 -18.06 -6.57
C ASP A 151 -1.60 -17.41 -7.95
N LEU A 152 -0.60 -16.62 -8.33
CA LEU A 152 -0.54 -15.93 -9.61
C LEU A 152 0.14 -16.76 -10.71
N SER A 153 0.47 -18.04 -10.47
CA SER A 153 1.28 -18.84 -11.39
C SER A 153 0.68 -19.02 -12.79
N ARG A 154 -0.64 -18.82 -12.92
CA ARG A 154 -1.43 -19.01 -14.15
C ARG A 154 -2.04 -17.72 -14.72
N ASP A 155 -1.78 -16.58 -14.11
CA ASP A 155 -2.36 -15.30 -14.53
C ASP A 155 -1.49 -14.66 -15.63
N GLU A 156 -1.64 -15.13 -16.88
CA GLU A 156 -0.83 -14.63 -17.99
C GLU A 156 -1.12 -13.17 -18.35
N GLU A 157 -2.37 -12.73 -18.18
CA GLU A 157 -2.82 -11.38 -18.51
C GLU A 157 -2.07 -10.33 -17.66
N LEU A 158 -1.96 -10.59 -16.35
CA LEU A 158 -1.23 -9.73 -15.41
C LEU A 158 0.23 -9.50 -15.84
N PHE A 159 0.91 -10.52 -16.38
CA PHE A 159 2.32 -10.43 -16.75
C PHE A 159 2.58 -9.93 -18.18
N GLN A 160 1.58 -10.02 -19.07
CA GLN A 160 1.64 -9.52 -20.44
C GLN A 160 1.23 -8.05 -20.55
N ALA A 161 0.54 -7.51 -19.56
CA ALA A 161 0.14 -6.11 -19.52
C ALA A 161 1.35 -5.14 -19.63
N THR A 162 1.13 -4.00 -20.27
CA THR A 162 2.15 -2.97 -20.54
C THR A 162 1.56 -1.57 -20.40
N GLY A 163 2.41 -0.54 -20.40
CA GLY A 163 1.98 0.87 -20.37
C GLY A 163 2.22 1.61 -19.06
N ASP A 164 2.49 0.89 -17.96
CA ASP A 164 2.92 1.47 -16.68
C ASP A 164 4.04 0.60 -16.05
N TYR A 165 4.93 1.24 -15.28
CA TYR A 165 5.98 0.57 -14.51
C TYR A 165 5.42 -0.48 -13.53
N GLN A 166 4.15 -0.35 -13.13
CA GLN A 166 3.43 -1.35 -12.33
C GLN A 166 3.50 -2.75 -12.96
N TYR A 167 3.40 -2.86 -14.28
CA TYR A 167 3.43 -4.16 -14.95
C TYR A 167 4.85 -4.75 -15.00
N ASP A 168 5.88 -3.91 -15.04
CA ASP A 168 7.26 -4.38 -14.88
C ASP A 168 7.49 -4.95 -13.48
N VAL A 169 6.88 -4.37 -12.45
CA VAL A 169 6.97 -4.87 -11.07
C VAL A 169 6.42 -6.29 -10.95
N TYR A 170 5.27 -6.59 -11.56
CA TYR A 170 4.73 -7.97 -11.56
C TYR A 170 5.70 -8.96 -12.21
N ARG A 171 6.33 -8.59 -13.34
CA ARG A 171 7.35 -9.43 -14.00
C ARG A 171 8.60 -9.60 -13.14
N MET A 172 9.08 -8.52 -12.50
CA MET A 172 10.22 -8.57 -11.58
C MET A 172 9.94 -9.50 -10.39
N MET A 173 8.76 -9.42 -9.78
CA MET A 173 8.36 -10.34 -8.71
C MET A 173 8.28 -11.78 -9.19
N ARG A 174 7.68 -12.04 -10.36
CA ARG A 174 7.59 -13.39 -10.92
C ARG A 174 8.97 -14.01 -11.12
N ASN A 175 9.93 -13.22 -11.59
CA ASN A 175 11.32 -13.63 -11.75
C ASN A 175 11.99 -13.91 -10.39
N GLU A 176 11.77 -13.04 -9.41
CA GLU A 176 12.30 -13.16 -8.05
C GLU A 176 11.83 -14.45 -7.37
N VAL A 177 10.52 -14.71 -7.38
CA VAL A 177 9.94 -15.90 -6.74
C VAL A 177 9.98 -17.15 -7.64
N LYS A 178 10.52 -17.03 -8.86
CA LYS A 178 10.59 -18.09 -9.87
C LYS A 178 9.22 -18.76 -10.11
N ASN A 179 8.17 -17.94 -10.17
CA ASN A 179 6.77 -18.36 -10.26
C ASN A 179 6.24 -19.21 -9.09
N ASN A 180 6.98 -19.35 -7.98
CA ASN A 180 6.51 -20.00 -6.75
C ASN A 180 5.96 -18.98 -5.75
N TRP A 181 4.68 -18.63 -5.92
CA TRP A 181 4.02 -17.59 -5.11
C TRP A 181 3.79 -17.99 -3.64
N SER A 182 3.96 -19.26 -3.27
CA SER A 182 3.91 -19.66 -1.86
C SER A 182 5.19 -19.32 -1.08
N SER A 183 6.32 -19.15 -1.80
CA SER A 183 7.61 -18.84 -1.19
C SER A 183 7.59 -17.45 -0.55
N PHE A 184 8.38 -17.29 0.51
CA PHE A 184 8.64 -15.99 1.10
C PHE A 184 9.87 -15.36 0.44
N SER A 185 9.68 -14.25 -0.27
CA SER A 185 10.75 -13.37 -0.73
C SER A 185 10.40 -11.92 -0.37
N PRO A 186 10.93 -11.36 0.73
CA PRO A 186 10.68 -9.96 1.09
C PRO A 186 11.25 -8.97 0.06
N LYS A 187 12.07 -9.44 -0.90
CA LYS A 187 12.52 -8.66 -2.04
C LYS A 187 11.36 -8.13 -2.87
N THR A 188 10.21 -8.81 -2.89
CA THR A 188 9.01 -8.32 -3.59
C THR A 188 8.51 -6.98 -3.01
N ASN A 189 8.60 -6.78 -1.68
CA ASN A 189 8.30 -5.49 -1.05
C ASN A 189 9.30 -4.40 -1.49
N ILE A 190 10.58 -4.75 -1.67
CA ILE A 190 11.60 -3.81 -2.18
C ILE A 190 11.31 -3.41 -3.64
N ILE A 191 10.90 -4.36 -4.48
CA ILE A 191 10.51 -4.09 -5.88
C ILE A 191 9.30 -3.13 -5.90
N TRP A 192 8.32 -3.33 -5.02
CA TRP A 192 7.21 -2.38 -4.89
C TRP A 192 7.63 -1.03 -4.35
N LEU A 193 8.54 -0.98 -3.37
CA LEU A 193 9.09 0.28 -2.85
C LEU A 193 9.84 1.05 -3.95
N SER A 194 10.56 0.38 -4.86
CA SER A 194 11.20 1.06 -5.99
C SER A 194 10.17 1.71 -6.90
N TYR A 195 9.04 1.04 -7.16
CA TYR A 195 7.90 1.64 -7.86
C TYR A 195 7.31 2.85 -7.13
N VAL A 196 7.01 2.72 -5.83
CA VAL A 196 6.42 3.81 -5.05
C VAL A 196 7.35 5.02 -5.04
N ILE A 197 8.67 4.82 -4.88
CA ILE A 197 9.66 5.91 -4.90
C ILE A 197 9.67 6.64 -6.25
N VAL A 198 9.67 5.90 -7.37
CA VAL A 198 9.57 6.49 -8.72
C VAL A 198 8.30 7.32 -8.85
N LYS A 199 7.14 6.77 -8.45
CA LYS A 199 5.86 7.48 -8.55
C LYS A 199 5.76 8.69 -7.61
N VAL A 200 6.41 8.65 -6.45
CA VAL A 200 6.53 9.81 -5.54
C VAL A 200 7.39 10.93 -6.14
N LEU A 201 8.35 10.60 -7.00
CA LEU A 201 9.14 11.60 -7.73
C LEU A 201 8.39 12.17 -8.92
N ASP A 202 7.67 11.33 -9.68
CA ASP A 202 7.19 11.68 -11.02
C ASP A 202 5.68 11.91 -11.13
N SER A 203 4.86 11.41 -10.19
CA SER A 203 3.40 11.34 -10.36
C SER A 203 2.58 11.99 -9.25
N VAL A 204 3.08 12.09 -8.01
CA VAL A 204 2.30 12.67 -6.91
C VAL A 204 2.24 14.21 -6.97
N LYS A 205 1.18 14.78 -6.38
CA LYS A 205 0.90 16.22 -6.46
C LYS A 205 1.49 16.96 -5.26
N TYR A 206 2.18 18.08 -5.51
CA TYR A 206 2.77 18.94 -4.47
C TYR A 206 2.21 20.37 -4.50
N LYS A 207 2.02 21.01 -3.34
CA LYS A 207 1.59 22.43 -3.25
C LYS A 207 2.78 23.40 -3.33
N SER A 208 3.88 23.13 -2.64
CA SER A 208 4.96 24.10 -2.40
C SER A 208 6.31 23.67 -3.01
N ILE A 209 6.32 23.44 -4.33
CA ILE A 209 7.49 22.91 -5.07
C ILE A 209 8.71 23.85 -5.11
N ASN A 210 8.50 25.17 -5.00
CA ASN A 210 9.57 26.16 -5.13
C ASN A 210 10.40 26.35 -3.84
N THR A 211 10.06 25.66 -2.75
CA THR A 211 10.72 25.82 -1.44
C THR A 211 12.07 25.11 -1.38
N LYS A 212 13.00 25.62 -0.56
CA LYS A 212 14.28 24.95 -0.27
C LYS A 212 14.06 23.56 0.34
N VAL A 213 13.07 23.45 1.23
CA VAL A 213 12.66 22.18 1.86
C VAL A 213 12.25 21.17 0.79
N HIS A 214 11.45 21.58 -0.19
CA HIS A 214 11.05 20.67 -1.25
C HIS A 214 12.24 20.14 -2.05
N ARG A 215 13.16 21.01 -2.49
CA ARG A 215 14.38 20.56 -3.21
C ARG A 215 15.24 19.62 -2.37
N MET A 216 15.44 19.94 -1.10
CA MET A 216 16.24 19.12 -0.19
C MET A 216 15.67 17.70 -0.04
N TYR A 217 14.37 17.55 0.16
CA TYR A 217 13.76 16.22 0.33
C TYR A 217 13.56 15.46 -0.98
N ILE A 218 13.41 16.15 -2.12
CA ILE A 218 13.51 15.48 -3.43
C ILE A 218 14.87 14.82 -3.60
N ASN A 219 15.96 15.50 -3.22
CA ASN A 219 17.31 14.91 -3.28
C ASN A 219 17.41 13.67 -2.37
N LYS A 220 16.86 13.71 -1.15
CA LYS A 220 16.83 12.54 -0.26
C LYS A 220 16.03 11.36 -0.83
N ILE A 221 14.91 11.64 -1.52
CA ILE A 221 14.12 10.60 -2.18
C ILE A 221 14.91 10.00 -3.34
N LYS A 222 15.64 10.80 -4.12
CA LYS A 222 16.54 10.33 -5.19
C LYS A 222 17.71 9.51 -4.65
N GLU A 223 18.31 9.92 -3.53
CA GLU A 223 19.33 9.12 -2.85
C GLU A 223 18.78 7.75 -2.46
N LEU A 224 17.56 7.71 -1.90
CA LEU A 224 16.89 6.45 -1.58
C LEU A 224 16.59 5.62 -2.84
N GLN A 225 16.13 6.24 -3.92
CA GLN A 225 15.90 5.58 -5.22
C GLN A 225 17.16 4.87 -5.72
N ASN A 226 18.34 5.48 -5.57
CA ASN A 226 19.59 4.91 -6.03
C ASN A 226 20.03 3.67 -5.25
N ILE A 227 19.57 3.52 -4.01
CA ILE A 227 19.99 2.42 -3.12
C ILE A 227 18.87 1.42 -2.83
N ILE A 228 17.60 1.71 -3.10
CA ILE A 228 16.48 0.87 -2.65
C ILE A 228 16.61 -0.59 -3.13
N MET A 229 17.06 -0.79 -4.37
CA MET A 229 17.21 -2.13 -4.97
C MET A 229 18.38 -2.95 -4.39
N THR A 230 19.28 -2.33 -3.62
CA THR A 230 20.40 -3.03 -2.96
C THR A 230 20.00 -3.71 -1.66
N PHE A 231 18.82 -3.39 -1.11
CA PHE A 231 18.26 -4.06 0.06
C PHE A 231 17.52 -5.34 -0.33
N GLU A 232 17.57 -6.35 0.53
CA GLU A 232 16.88 -7.63 0.37
C GLU A 232 15.49 -7.64 0.99
N SER A 233 15.18 -6.69 1.88
CA SER A 233 13.89 -6.59 2.57
C SER A 233 13.59 -5.17 3.05
N ALA A 234 12.30 -4.85 3.26
CA ALA A 234 11.91 -3.58 3.88
C ALA A 234 12.47 -3.45 5.30
N SER A 235 12.62 -4.56 6.03
CA SER A 235 13.31 -4.64 7.32
C SER A 235 14.77 -4.17 7.24
N GLN A 236 15.54 -4.63 6.24
CA GLN A 236 16.92 -4.17 6.04
C GLN A 236 16.95 -2.67 5.69
N CYS A 237 16.04 -2.22 4.83
CA CYS A 237 15.90 -0.80 4.49
C CYS A 237 15.53 0.05 5.72
N ALA A 238 14.65 -0.46 6.59
CA ALA A 238 14.28 0.20 7.84
C ALA A 238 15.48 0.31 8.80
N ASN A 239 16.27 -0.76 8.98
CA ASN A 239 17.48 -0.69 9.82
C ASN A 239 18.43 0.42 9.33
N TYR A 240 18.63 0.53 8.02
CA TYR A 240 19.42 1.60 7.41
C TYR A 240 18.81 3.00 7.64
N LEU A 241 17.52 3.19 7.36
CA LEU A 241 16.88 4.51 7.42
C LEU A 241 16.65 5.05 8.84
N PHE A 242 16.70 4.18 9.84
CA PHE A 242 16.47 4.52 11.23
C PHE A 242 17.71 4.29 12.11
N ASN A 243 18.85 3.92 11.51
CA ASN A 243 20.11 3.62 12.21
C ASN A 243 19.91 2.61 13.35
N LEU A 244 19.20 1.52 13.05
CA LEU A 244 18.96 0.43 13.99
C LEU A 244 20.03 -0.63 13.75
N ASN A 245 20.75 -0.99 14.81
CA ASN A 245 21.78 -2.03 14.79
C ASN A 245 21.16 -3.42 14.78
#